data_AF-A0A9N9GXB7-F1
#
_entry.id   AF-A0A9N9GXB7-F1
#
_cell.length_a   1.000
_cell.length_b   1.000
_cell.length_c   1.000
_cell.angle_alpha   90.00
_cell.angle_beta   90.00
_cell.angle_gamma   90.00
#
_symmetry.space_group_name_H-M   'P 1'
#
loop_
_entity.id
_entity.type
_entity.pdbx_description
1 polymer ?
#
loop_
_entity_poly.entity_id
_entity_poly.type
_entity_poly.pdbx_seq_one_letter_code
_entity_poly.pdbx_strand_id
1 'polypeptide(L)'
;MPRINSYLSVSKLTVVLQYRQISYLPTEYGAQITSKQTDILIEYLERNPNLELDFSNNYGYMEYHPFAVTPSVFSSWGLSQEFDIKPEVCAPGGSILSAFPVNIGTYTINSGTSLAAPYMTGVAALYFEMFGKAKSPEQLKTAFMNYAVPLENRDRLLASVLHQGAGLIDAFNTMIATSFVYPPKINLNDTVHFNGYHKLTVYNGGRREMKYILSHLPAPSVDGYNKTLSSKFNELEFFTRQHAKVQFDDDQIIVPPRSSVEISINFAPPNELPKDGHWFYSGWVVITPLDEKMLAMTVPYAGLADDAKSLPLFQTPEFPKLADLTDNFITNDDAIKSFSFNISIKLLIDQPSVHLYLATPTQMIFTEILDANQEFLGWVKEFSGIKIVKNPIEKSNNIVSWNGIIYDLNDTGTLASNGEYFIRIKALKSFGASNNEEDYESWISPKFRVERPAFAI
;
A
#
# COMPACT_ATOMS: atom_id res chain seq x y z
N MET A 1 11.78 -37.74 -12.88
CA MET A 1 13.10 -38.28 -12.48
C MET A 1 14.05 -37.12 -12.22
N PRO A 2 14.79 -37.13 -11.11
CA PRO A 2 15.61 -36.01 -10.68
C PRO A 2 16.91 -35.97 -11.50
N ARG A 3 17.33 -34.79 -11.96
CA ARG A 3 18.74 -34.54 -12.29
C ARG A 3 19.27 -33.50 -11.31
N ILE A 4 19.69 -34.03 -10.17
CA ILE A 4 20.75 -33.46 -9.35
C ILE A 4 22.01 -33.50 -10.23
N ASN A 5 22.63 -32.35 -10.47
CA ASN A 5 24.05 -32.27 -10.81
C ASN A 5 24.63 -31.06 -10.10
N SER A 6 25.05 -31.31 -8.87
CA SER A 6 25.95 -30.47 -8.10
C SER A 6 27.39 -30.75 -8.51
N TYR A 7 28.08 -29.77 -9.08
CA TYR A 7 29.54 -29.63 -8.93
C TYR A 7 29.88 -28.15 -8.77
N LEU A 8 30.09 -27.77 -7.52
CA LEU A 8 30.54 -26.48 -7.05
C LEU A 8 31.93 -26.70 -6.46
N SER A 9 32.94 -26.05 -7.02
CA SER A 9 34.21 -25.81 -6.34
C SER A 9 34.98 -24.69 -7.03
N VAL A 10 34.67 -23.46 -6.62
CA VAL A 10 35.71 -22.43 -6.44
C VAL A 10 35.49 -21.87 -5.05
N SER A 11 36.46 -22.09 -4.19
CA SER A 11 36.42 -21.82 -2.75
C SER A 11 36.06 -20.35 -2.47
N LYS A 12 34.90 -20.18 -1.83
CA LYS A 12 34.31 -18.92 -1.31
C LYS A 12 33.76 -17.94 -2.35
N LEU A 13 32.77 -18.37 -3.13
CA LEU A 13 31.75 -17.45 -3.65
C LEU A 13 30.36 -18.04 -3.38
N THR A 14 29.60 -17.43 -2.46
CA THR A 14 28.18 -17.73 -2.32
C THR A 14 27.42 -16.83 -3.30
N VAL A 15 27.30 -17.27 -4.56
CA VAL A 15 26.35 -16.64 -5.50
C VAL A 15 24.97 -17.14 -5.12
N VAL A 16 24.15 -16.26 -4.53
CA VAL A 16 22.77 -16.59 -4.22
C VAL A 16 21.95 -16.41 -5.49
N LEU A 17 21.64 -17.53 -6.14
CA LEU A 17 20.70 -17.61 -7.25
C LEU A 17 19.29 -17.42 -6.72
N GLN A 18 18.60 -16.36 -7.16
CA GLN A 18 17.23 -16.12 -6.72
C GLN A 18 16.26 -15.90 -7.88
N TYR A 19 15.49 -16.96 -8.15
CA TYR A 19 14.14 -16.85 -8.67
C TYR A 19 13.22 -17.11 -7.47
N ARG A 20 12.55 -16.04 -6.99
CA ARG A 20 11.65 -15.97 -5.81
C ARG A 20 12.29 -15.67 -4.44
N GLN A 21 11.80 -14.56 -3.88
CA GLN A 21 11.77 -14.10 -2.49
C GLN A 21 12.64 -14.86 -1.47
N ILE A 22 13.71 -14.22 -0.99
CA ILE A 22 14.16 -14.36 0.41
C ILE A 22 14.45 -12.96 0.95
N SER A 23 13.95 -12.76 2.16
CA SER A 23 14.18 -11.59 3.01
C SER A 23 15.63 -11.54 3.48
N TYR A 24 16.32 -10.42 3.24
CA TYR A 24 17.51 -9.95 3.97
C TYR A 24 18.64 -10.99 4.19
N LEU A 25 19.60 -11.03 3.28
CA LEU A 25 20.98 -11.40 3.64
C LEU A 25 21.67 -10.14 4.20
N PRO A 26 22.51 -10.24 5.24
CA PRO A 26 23.37 -9.13 5.63
C PRO A 26 24.24 -8.74 4.43
N THR A 27 24.07 -7.52 3.95
CA THR A 27 24.68 -6.95 2.73
C THR A 27 26.19 -6.80 2.80
N GLU A 28 26.86 -7.39 3.78
CA GLU A 28 28.27 -7.13 4.02
C GLU A 28 29.19 -7.78 2.97
N TYR A 29 28.78 -8.83 2.24
CA TYR A 29 29.68 -9.55 1.31
C TYR A 29 29.02 -10.24 0.10
N GLY A 30 28.03 -9.64 -0.56
CA GLY A 30 27.39 -10.28 -1.74
C GLY A 30 27.00 -9.31 -2.85
N ALA A 31 27.33 -9.65 -4.10
CA ALA A 31 26.79 -9.02 -5.30
C ALA A 31 25.52 -9.75 -5.75
N GLN A 32 24.46 -9.01 -6.08
CA GLN A 32 23.24 -9.56 -6.66
C GLN A 32 23.29 -9.42 -8.18
N ILE A 33 22.92 -10.48 -8.90
CA ILE A 33 22.80 -10.50 -10.36
C ILE A 33 21.43 -11.05 -10.74
N THR A 34 20.89 -10.59 -11.88
CA THR A 34 19.63 -11.10 -12.42
C THR A 34 19.77 -12.56 -12.89
N SER A 35 18.64 -13.27 -13.05
CA SER A 35 18.64 -14.63 -13.64
C SER A 35 19.29 -14.64 -15.02
N LYS A 36 19.04 -13.62 -15.85
CA LYS A 36 19.65 -13.51 -17.17
C LYS A 36 21.18 -13.32 -17.09
N GLN A 37 21.65 -12.47 -16.18
CA GLN A 37 23.09 -12.31 -15.93
C GLN A 37 23.71 -13.58 -15.38
N THR A 38 22.97 -14.35 -14.58
CA THR A 38 23.38 -15.68 -14.13
C THR A 38 23.60 -16.61 -15.31
N ASP A 39 22.63 -16.72 -16.22
CA ASP A 39 22.74 -17.62 -17.37
C ASP A 39 23.97 -17.28 -18.23
N ILE A 40 24.19 -15.97 -18.46
CA ILE A 40 25.39 -15.46 -19.14
C ILE A 40 26.65 -15.81 -18.35
N LEU A 41 26.67 -15.59 -17.03
CA LEU A 41 27.84 -15.86 -16.20
C LEU A 41 28.19 -17.35 -16.18
N ILE A 42 27.20 -18.24 -16.10
CA ILE A 42 27.38 -19.70 -16.17
C ILE A 42 28.02 -20.05 -17.51
N GLU A 43 27.47 -19.56 -18.63
CA GLU A 43 28.04 -19.82 -19.97
C GLU A 43 29.49 -19.33 -20.08
N TYR A 44 29.82 -18.18 -19.50
CA TYR A 44 31.19 -17.65 -19.50
C TYR A 44 32.15 -18.47 -18.64
N LEU A 45 31.71 -18.92 -17.46
CA LEU A 45 32.49 -19.78 -16.57
C LEU A 45 32.75 -21.16 -17.17
N GLU A 46 31.75 -21.75 -17.84
CA GLU A 46 31.89 -23.04 -18.53
C GLU A 46 32.92 -22.98 -19.67
N ARG A 47 33.01 -21.84 -20.36
CA ARG A 47 33.97 -21.62 -21.46
C ARG A 47 35.35 -21.17 -20.97
N ASN A 48 35.45 -20.61 -19.77
CA ASN A 48 36.67 -20.02 -19.22
C ASN A 48 36.87 -20.47 -17.77
N PRO A 49 37.42 -21.67 -17.53
CA PRO A 49 37.55 -22.25 -16.19
C PRO A 49 38.47 -21.47 -15.24
N ASN A 50 39.29 -20.56 -15.78
CA ASN A 50 40.19 -19.68 -15.00
C ASN A 50 39.69 -18.23 -14.94
N LEU A 51 38.41 -17.97 -15.21
CA LEU A 51 37.84 -16.63 -15.13
C LEU A 51 37.87 -16.13 -13.67
N GLU A 52 38.54 -15.00 -13.45
CA GLU A 52 38.52 -14.29 -12.17
C GLU A 52 37.44 -13.19 -12.20
N LEU A 53 36.64 -13.11 -11.14
CA LEU A 53 35.62 -12.08 -10.98
C LEU A 53 36.12 -11.04 -9.98
N ASP A 54 36.14 -9.78 -10.39
CA ASP A 54 36.52 -8.65 -9.55
C ASP A 54 35.27 -8.01 -8.93
N PHE A 55 35.14 -8.11 -7.61
CA PHE A 55 34.09 -7.47 -6.81
C PHE A 55 34.60 -6.24 -6.05
N SER A 56 35.78 -5.73 -6.41
CA SER A 56 36.33 -4.54 -5.79
C SER A 56 35.49 -3.31 -6.12
N ASN A 57 35.49 -2.37 -5.18
CA ASN A 57 34.77 -1.10 -5.27
C ASN A 57 35.45 -0.11 -6.24
N ASN A 58 36.41 -0.59 -7.04
CA ASN A 58 37.22 0.22 -7.95
C ASN A 58 36.42 0.72 -9.17
N TYR A 59 35.27 0.11 -9.44
CA TYR A 59 34.43 0.43 -10.59
C TYR A 59 33.03 0.85 -10.12
N GLY A 60 32.66 2.11 -10.39
CA GLY A 60 31.28 2.56 -10.26
C GLY A 60 30.52 2.30 -11.56
N TYR A 61 29.59 1.36 -11.56
CA TYR A 61 28.67 1.15 -12.67
C TYR A 61 27.26 1.60 -12.30
N MET A 62 26.69 2.51 -13.08
CA MET A 62 25.24 2.71 -13.09
C MET A 62 24.63 1.68 -14.04
N GLU A 63 23.94 0.70 -13.47
CA GLU A 63 23.24 -0.30 -14.26
C GLU A 63 21.89 0.26 -14.75
N TYR A 64 21.54 -0.06 -16.00
CA TYR A 64 20.19 0.19 -16.48
C TYR A 64 19.22 -0.74 -15.75
N HIS A 65 18.36 -0.17 -14.91
CA HIS A 65 17.35 -0.97 -14.24
C HIS A 65 16.25 -1.35 -15.24
N PRO A 66 16.00 -2.64 -15.52
CA PRO A 66 15.05 -3.08 -16.55
C PRO A 66 13.59 -2.67 -16.27
N PHE A 67 13.30 -2.29 -15.02
CA PHE A 67 12.01 -1.76 -14.58
C PHE A 67 12.09 -0.29 -14.12
N ALA A 68 13.06 0.47 -14.64
CA ALA A 68 13.12 1.91 -14.41
C ALA A 68 11.80 2.57 -14.84
N VAL A 69 11.40 3.62 -14.13
CA VAL A 69 10.18 4.41 -14.45
C VAL A 69 8.90 3.56 -14.38
N THR A 70 8.90 2.53 -13.52
CA THR A 70 7.69 1.77 -13.13
C THR A 70 7.44 1.91 -11.64
N PRO A 71 6.18 1.82 -11.17
CA PRO A 71 5.89 1.75 -9.75
C PRO A 71 6.63 0.60 -9.07
N SER A 72 7.20 0.87 -7.88
CA SER A 72 7.93 -0.14 -7.12
C SER A 72 6.99 -1.21 -6.57
N VAL A 73 7.40 -2.49 -6.61
CA VAL A 73 6.60 -3.63 -6.11
C VAL A 73 6.32 -3.58 -4.61
N PHE A 74 7.15 -2.88 -3.83
CA PHE A 74 6.94 -2.66 -2.40
C PHE A 74 6.02 -1.47 -2.11
N SER A 75 5.66 -0.66 -3.12
CA SER A 75 4.84 0.52 -2.90
C SER A 75 3.42 0.12 -2.56
N SER A 76 2.90 0.63 -1.45
CA SER A 76 1.53 0.38 -1.02
C SER A 76 0.52 0.82 -2.07
N TRP A 77 -0.53 0.02 -2.24
CA TRP A 77 -1.67 0.32 -3.09
C TRP A 77 -2.81 0.92 -2.26
N GLY A 78 -3.61 1.78 -2.87
CA GLY A 78 -4.94 2.15 -2.38
C GLY A 78 -6.02 1.16 -2.81
N LEU A 79 -7.30 1.51 -2.65
CA LEU A 79 -7.81 2.76 -2.06
C LEU A 79 -7.59 2.82 -0.54
N SER A 80 -7.80 4.00 0.07
CA SER A 80 -7.81 4.11 1.53
C SER A 80 -9.02 3.38 2.14
N GLN A 81 -9.04 3.23 3.47
CA GLN A 81 -10.22 2.74 4.22
C GLN A 81 -11.49 3.59 4.05
N GLU A 82 -11.35 4.81 3.53
CA GLU A 82 -12.44 5.74 3.21
C GLU A 82 -12.74 5.78 1.70
N PHE A 83 -12.20 4.82 0.93
CA PHE A 83 -12.31 4.76 -0.53
C PHE A 83 -11.76 6.00 -1.25
N ASP A 84 -10.85 6.71 -0.59
CA ASP A 84 -10.12 7.84 -1.19
C ASP A 84 -8.91 7.33 -1.99
N ILE A 85 -8.67 7.92 -3.16
CA ILE A 85 -7.48 7.61 -3.98
C ILE A 85 -6.21 7.94 -3.20
N LYS A 86 -5.44 6.87 -2.94
CA LYS A 86 -4.07 6.85 -2.42
C LYS A 86 -3.23 5.81 -3.19
N PRO A 87 -1.91 6.01 -3.37
CA PRO A 87 -1.21 7.29 -3.20
C PRO A 87 -1.79 8.37 -4.13
N GLU A 88 -1.50 9.65 -3.88
CA GLU A 88 -2.00 10.76 -4.73
C GLU A 88 -1.10 11.03 -5.94
N VAL A 89 0.21 10.85 -5.78
CA VAL A 89 1.24 11.03 -6.80
C VAL A 89 2.42 10.12 -6.45
N CYS A 90 3.22 9.70 -7.42
CA CYS A 90 4.44 8.93 -7.20
C CYS A 90 5.70 9.74 -7.56
N ALA A 91 6.81 9.33 -6.97
CA ALA A 91 8.13 9.97 -7.13
C ALA A 91 9.24 8.90 -7.06
N PRO A 92 10.47 9.22 -7.51
CA PRO A 92 11.59 8.29 -7.42
C PRO A 92 11.86 7.86 -5.98
N GLY A 93 11.72 6.55 -5.72
CA GLY A 93 11.99 5.95 -4.41
C GLY A 93 12.70 4.61 -4.47
N GLY A 94 13.00 4.09 -5.67
CA GLY A 94 13.78 2.87 -5.85
C GLY A 94 15.23 3.20 -6.18
N SER A 95 16.16 2.50 -5.55
CA SER A 95 17.61 2.60 -5.78
C SER A 95 18.14 4.04 -5.68
N ILE A 96 17.74 4.75 -4.62
CA ILE A 96 18.14 6.14 -4.38
C ILE A 96 19.44 6.19 -3.61
N LEU A 97 20.46 6.81 -4.20
CA LEU A 97 21.71 7.15 -3.51
C LEU A 97 21.47 8.37 -2.59
N SER A 98 21.74 8.22 -1.30
CA SER A 98 21.57 9.31 -0.33
C SER A 98 22.62 9.24 0.79
N ALA A 99 22.70 10.30 1.59
CA ALA A 99 23.57 10.38 2.75
C ALA A 99 23.20 9.32 3.80
N PHE A 100 24.21 8.79 4.48
CA PHE A 100 24.13 7.74 5.49
C PHE A 100 25.11 8.04 6.64
N PRO A 101 24.93 7.50 7.86
CA PRO A 101 25.82 7.84 8.96
C PRO A 101 27.30 7.54 8.63
N VAL A 102 28.16 8.51 8.96
CA VAL A 102 29.58 8.52 8.53
C VAL A 102 30.34 7.30 9.02
N ASN A 103 30.05 6.83 10.23
CA ASN A 103 30.70 5.68 10.84
C ASN A 103 30.35 4.33 10.17
N ILE A 104 29.40 4.30 9.23
CA ILE A 104 28.93 3.10 8.54
C ILE A 104 28.79 3.28 7.02
N GLY A 105 29.47 4.28 6.43
CA GLY A 105 29.64 4.37 4.97
C GLY A 105 29.36 5.71 4.31
N THR A 106 28.87 6.73 5.03
CA THR A 106 28.59 8.11 4.55
C THR A 106 27.53 8.27 3.46
N TYR A 107 27.43 7.32 2.52
CA TYR A 107 26.40 7.24 1.49
C TYR A 107 25.93 5.80 1.33
N THR A 108 24.67 5.62 0.96
CA THR A 108 24.11 4.31 0.64
C THR A 108 23.05 4.41 -0.44
N ILE A 109 22.84 3.32 -1.17
CA ILE A 109 21.73 3.17 -2.11
C ILE A 109 20.63 2.38 -1.40
N ASN A 110 19.46 2.99 -1.27
CA ASN A 110 18.32 2.34 -0.61
C ASN A 110 17.03 2.51 -1.41
N SER A 111 16.02 1.71 -1.09
CA SER A 111 14.71 1.73 -1.75
C SER A 111 13.59 1.82 -0.73
N GLY A 112 12.55 2.60 -1.03
CA GLY A 112 11.40 2.78 -0.16
C GLY A 112 10.56 4.00 -0.53
N THR A 113 9.27 3.95 -0.22
CA THR A 113 8.40 5.14 -0.27
C THR A 113 8.86 6.22 0.70
N SER A 114 9.60 5.85 1.75
CA SER A 114 10.33 6.76 2.65
C SER A 114 11.42 7.59 1.94
N LEU A 115 11.86 7.19 0.73
CA LEU A 115 12.79 7.97 -0.10
C LEU A 115 12.05 8.78 -1.18
N ALA A 116 10.90 8.29 -1.66
CA ALA A 116 10.02 9.07 -2.53
C ALA A 116 9.41 10.29 -1.80
N ALA A 117 9.08 10.14 -0.51
CA ALA A 117 8.52 11.21 0.32
C ALA A 117 9.42 12.47 0.40
N PRO A 118 10.72 12.39 0.78
CA PRO A 118 11.60 13.55 0.81
C PRO A 118 11.86 14.14 -0.58
N TYR A 119 11.81 13.35 -1.66
CA TYR A 119 11.83 13.90 -3.03
C TYR A 119 10.64 14.85 -3.24
N MET A 120 9.42 14.40 -2.92
CA MET A 120 8.23 15.25 -2.97
C MET A 120 8.30 16.45 -2.03
N THR A 121 8.93 16.31 -0.85
CA THR A 121 9.18 17.43 0.06
C THR A 121 10.07 18.50 -0.60
N GLY A 122 11.11 18.10 -1.33
CA GLY A 122 11.95 19.02 -2.10
C GLY A 122 11.17 19.74 -3.21
N VAL A 123 10.35 19.00 -3.98
CA VAL A 123 9.49 19.60 -5.02
C VAL A 123 8.49 20.59 -4.40
N ALA A 124 7.89 20.26 -3.25
CA ALA A 124 7.02 21.17 -2.51
C ALA A 124 7.73 22.44 -2.05
N ALA A 125 8.98 22.32 -1.57
CA ALA A 125 9.77 23.48 -1.18
C ALA A 125 10.02 24.44 -2.37
N LEU A 126 10.39 23.90 -3.54
CA LEU A 126 10.57 24.69 -4.77
C LEU A 126 9.25 25.34 -5.23
N TYR A 127 8.13 24.63 -5.12
CA TYR A 127 6.82 25.20 -5.42
C TYR A 127 6.49 26.40 -4.51
N PHE A 128 6.73 26.27 -3.20
CA PHE A 128 6.49 27.38 -2.27
C PHE A 128 7.47 28.55 -2.45
N GLU A 129 8.69 28.28 -2.91
CA GLU A 129 9.65 29.33 -3.29
C GLU A 129 9.13 30.15 -4.48
N MET A 130 8.61 29.48 -5.51
CA MET A 130 8.11 30.13 -6.72
C MET A 130 6.77 30.85 -6.52
N PHE A 131 5.83 30.25 -5.78
CA PHE A 131 4.44 30.72 -5.69
C PHE A 131 4.04 31.31 -4.34
N GLY A 132 4.93 31.28 -3.35
CA GLY A 132 4.72 31.78 -2.01
C GLY A 132 4.06 30.77 -1.06
N LYS A 133 4.32 30.94 0.24
CA LYS A 133 3.87 30.03 1.32
C LYS A 133 2.38 30.12 1.66
N ALA A 134 1.66 31.09 1.09
CA ALA A 134 0.22 31.25 1.30
C ALA A 134 -0.64 30.24 0.52
N LYS A 135 -0.02 29.38 -0.31
CA LYS A 135 -0.72 28.34 -1.05
C LYS A 135 -1.23 27.24 -0.13
N SER A 136 -2.47 26.81 -0.32
CA SER A 136 -3.06 25.74 0.48
C SER A 136 -2.50 24.36 0.07
N PRO A 137 -2.55 23.35 0.95
CA PRO A 137 -2.22 21.97 0.59
C PRO A 137 -3.00 21.45 -0.63
N GLU A 138 -4.27 21.85 -0.79
CA GLU A 138 -5.12 21.46 -1.92
C GLU A 138 -4.63 22.06 -3.24
N GLN A 139 -4.16 23.31 -3.22
CA GLN A 139 -3.57 23.95 -4.40
C GLN A 139 -2.28 23.25 -4.82
N LEU A 140 -1.44 22.89 -3.85
CA LEU A 140 -0.21 22.13 -4.08
C LEU A 140 -0.52 20.76 -4.69
N LYS A 141 -1.44 20.00 -4.07
CA LYS A 141 -1.89 18.70 -4.57
C LYS A 141 -2.45 18.78 -5.98
N THR A 142 -3.27 19.79 -6.26
CA THR A 142 -3.86 19.99 -7.57
C THR A 142 -2.80 20.18 -8.64
N ALA A 143 -1.83 21.06 -8.39
CA ALA A 143 -0.73 21.29 -9.32
C ALA A 143 0.15 20.04 -9.53
N PHE A 144 0.35 19.23 -8.49
CA PHE A 144 1.17 18.03 -8.56
C PHE A 144 0.47 16.87 -9.28
N MET A 145 -0.84 16.75 -9.10
CA MET A 145 -1.62 15.68 -9.72
C MET A 145 -1.96 15.99 -11.18
N ASN A 146 -2.31 17.24 -11.53
CA ASN A 146 -2.73 17.55 -12.90
C ASN A 146 -1.66 17.30 -13.96
N TYR A 147 -0.38 17.46 -13.60
CA TYR A 147 0.76 17.30 -14.52
C TYR A 147 1.61 16.06 -14.23
N ALA A 148 1.13 15.20 -13.33
CA ALA A 148 1.77 13.90 -13.13
C ALA A 148 1.63 13.05 -14.40
N VAL A 149 2.64 12.23 -14.67
CA VAL A 149 2.75 11.40 -15.87
C VAL A 149 2.34 9.97 -15.52
N PRO A 150 1.22 9.45 -16.04
CA PRO A 150 0.85 8.04 -15.86
C PRO A 150 1.96 7.10 -16.36
N LEU A 151 2.34 6.16 -15.51
CA LEU A 151 3.40 5.17 -15.74
C LEU A 151 2.83 3.81 -16.14
N GLU A 152 3.66 3.04 -16.84
CA GLU A 152 3.43 1.60 -17.03
C GLU A 152 3.92 0.79 -15.82
N ASN A 153 3.32 -0.38 -15.63
CA ASN A 153 3.78 -1.41 -14.70
C ASN A 153 4.89 -2.26 -15.36
N ARG A 154 5.39 -3.26 -14.63
CA ARG A 154 6.47 -4.14 -15.11
C ARG A 154 6.06 -5.02 -16.30
N ASP A 155 4.76 -5.20 -16.53
CA ASP A 155 4.20 -5.94 -17.67
C ASP A 155 3.90 -5.04 -18.87
N ARG A 156 4.32 -3.77 -18.84
CA ARG A 156 4.09 -2.75 -19.89
C ARG A 156 2.61 -2.46 -20.13
N LEU A 157 1.81 -2.62 -19.08
CA LEU A 157 0.44 -2.14 -19.04
C LEU A 157 0.41 -0.84 -18.25
N LEU A 158 -0.48 0.08 -18.58
CA LEU A 158 -0.69 1.28 -17.77
C LEU A 158 -0.97 0.88 -16.31
N ALA A 159 -0.16 1.35 -15.36
CA ALA A 159 -0.34 0.95 -13.98
C ALA A 159 -1.63 1.56 -13.41
N SER A 160 -2.32 0.83 -12.53
CA SER A 160 -3.56 1.31 -11.92
C SER A 160 -3.32 2.59 -11.11
N VAL A 161 -4.30 3.51 -11.09
CA VAL A 161 -4.30 4.68 -10.20
C VAL A 161 -4.11 4.26 -8.74
N LEU A 162 -4.59 3.07 -8.36
CA LEU A 162 -4.43 2.53 -7.01
C LEU A 162 -2.95 2.32 -6.64
N HIS A 163 -2.04 2.16 -7.62
CA HIS A 163 -0.61 1.95 -7.36
C HIS A 163 0.21 3.24 -7.45
N GLN A 164 -0.14 4.11 -8.40
CA GLN A 164 0.67 5.28 -8.77
C GLN A 164 0.01 6.63 -8.51
N GLY A 165 -1.26 6.65 -8.10
CA GLY A 165 -2.05 7.87 -8.01
C GLY A 165 -2.22 8.53 -9.37
N ALA A 166 -2.01 9.85 -9.42
CA ALA A 166 -2.05 10.60 -10.67
C ALA A 166 -0.91 10.24 -11.64
N GLY A 167 0.18 9.64 -11.16
CA GLY A 167 1.37 9.31 -11.96
C GLY A 167 2.66 9.84 -11.34
N LEU A 168 3.75 9.80 -12.09
CA LEU A 168 5.05 10.34 -11.70
C LEU A 168 5.03 11.86 -11.70
N ILE A 169 5.47 12.48 -10.61
CA ILE A 169 5.61 13.93 -10.51
C ILE A 169 6.48 14.49 -11.65
N ASP A 170 5.97 15.52 -12.34
CA ASP A 170 6.74 16.35 -13.25
C ASP A 170 6.94 17.74 -12.63
N ALA A 171 8.01 17.88 -11.86
CA ALA A 171 8.27 19.09 -11.09
C ALA A 171 8.40 20.34 -11.97
N PHE A 172 8.98 20.20 -13.17
CA PHE A 172 9.18 21.34 -14.07
C PHE A 172 7.86 21.79 -14.68
N ASN A 173 7.10 20.87 -15.26
CA ASN A 173 5.83 21.17 -15.89
C ASN A 173 4.79 21.71 -14.90
N THR A 174 4.77 21.18 -13.67
CA THR A 174 3.99 21.75 -12.56
C THR A 174 4.31 23.22 -12.29
N MET A 175 5.58 23.65 -12.43
CA MET A 175 6.00 25.02 -12.13
C MET A 175 5.70 26.01 -13.26
N ILE A 176 5.76 25.58 -14.52
CA ILE A 176 5.49 26.46 -15.67
C ILE A 176 4.02 26.48 -16.11
N ALA A 177 3.22 25.56 -15.57
CA ALA A 177 1.79 25.46 -15.82
C ALA A 177 1.04 26.76 -15.51
N THR A 178 0.09 27.10 -16.39
CA THR A 178 -0.80 28.27 -16.21
C THR A 178 -2.27 27.89 -16.10
N SER A 179 -2.60 26.62 -16.30
CA SER A 179 -3.95 26.07 -16.18
C SER A 179 -3.99 24.97 -15.12
N PHE A 180 -5.16 24.67 -14.57
CA PHE A 180 -5.34 23.61 -13.58
C PHE A 180 -6.79 23.12 -13.59
N VAL A 181 -7.02 21.91 -13.09
CA VAL A 181 -8.34 21.27 -13.02
C VAL A 181 -8.61 20.83 -11.58
N TYR A 182 -9.75 21.26 -11.03
CA TYR A 182 -10.17 20.95 -9.67
C TYR A 182 -11.61 20.40 -9.63
N PRO A 183 -11.96 19.42 -8.77
CA PRO A 183 -11.09 18.66 -7.88
C PRO A 183 -9.99 17.86 -8.62
N PRO A 184 -8.84 17.57 -7.98
CA PRO A 184 -7.70 16.97 -8.66
C PRO A 184 -7.79 15.44 -8.79
N LYS A 185 -8.86 14.82 -8.27
CA LYS A 185 -9.13 13.38 -8.35
C LYS A 185 -10.61 13.10 -8.18
N ILE A 186 -11.05 11.93 -8.64
CA ILE A 186 -12.45 11.48 -8.62
C ILE A 186 -12.56 10.12 -7.93
N ASN A 187 -13.20 10.08 -6.76
CA ASN A 187 -13.53 8.83 -6.08
C ASN A 187 -14.92 8.38 -6.54
N LEU A 188 -15.00 7.22 -7.19
CA LEU A 188 -16.25 6.62 -7.69
C LEU A 188 -16.91 5.69 -6.66
N ASN A 189 -16.22 5.42 -5.54
CA ASN A 189 -16.61 4.50 -4.47
C ASN A 189 -16.81 3.06 -4.99
N ASP A 190 -17.83 2.38 -4.48
CA ASP A 190 -18.20 1.00 -4.78
C ASP A 190 -19.56 0.95 -5.49
N THR A 191 -20.10 -0.24 -5.75
CA THR A 191 -21.39 -0.38 -6.47
C THR A 191 -22.60 0.08 -5.66
N VAL A 192 -22.53 0.06 -4.33
CA VAL A 192 -23.63 0.46 -3.44
C VAL A 192 -23.66 1.97 -3.23
N HIS A 193 -22.49 2.59 -3.07
CA HIS A 193 -22.30 4.03 -2.84
C HIS A 193 -21.78 4.74 -4.10
N PHE A 194 -22.12 4.21 -5.27
CA PHE A 194 -21.58 4.66 -6.55
C PHE A 194 -21.81 6.15 -6.78
N ASN A 195 -20.71 6.87 -7.00
CA ASN A 195 -20.74 8.29 -7.32
C ASN A 195 -20.32 8.51 -8.78
N GLY A 196 -21.28 8.41 -9.69
CA GLY A 196 -21.01 8.41 -11.13
C GLY A 196 -20.97 9.77 -11.82
N TYR A 197 -21.54 10.82 -11.21
CA TYR A 197 -21.60 12.16 -11.82
C TYR A 197 -20.65 13.12 -11.12
N HIS A 198 -19.75 13.74 -11.87
CA HIS A 198 -18.76 14.68 -11.33
C HIS A 198 -18.70 15.95 -12.15
N LYS A 199 -18.45 17.06 -11.44
CA LYS A 199 -18.15 18.36 -12.03
C LYS A 199 -16.71 18.72 -11.73
N LEU A 200 -15.95 19.07 -12.78
CA LEU A 200 -14.61 19.61 -12.64
C LEU A 200 -14.58 21.04 -13.17
N THR A 201 -13.85 21.92 -12.49
CA THR A 201 -13.58 23.27 -12.97
C THR A 201 -12.20 23.33 -13.61
N VAL A 202 -12.15 23.70 -14.89
CA VAL A 202 -10.93 23.93 -15.65
C VAL A 202 -10.61 25.43 -15.61
N TYR A 203 -9.48 25.77 -15.00
CA TYR A 203 -9.03 27.14 -14.83
C TYR A 203 -7.94 27.49 -15.84
N ASN A 204 -8.03 28.70 -16.39
CA ASN A 204 -7.00 29.30 -17.23
C ASN A 204 -6.46 30.56 -16.54
N GLY A 205 -5.31 30.42 -15.87
CA GLY A 205 -4.58 31.53 -15.27
C GLY A 205 -3.77 32.35 -16.28
N GLY A 206 -3.73 31.93 -17.54
CA GLY A 206 -3.02 32.59 -18.64
C GLY A 206 -3.69 33.87 -19.13
N ARG A 207 -3.00 34.56 -20.05
CA ARG A 207 -3.47 35.80 -20.69
C ARG A 207 -4.12 35.58 -22.07
N ARG A 208 -4.21 34.34 -22.52
CA ARG A 208 -4.79 33.96 -23.81
C ARG A 208 -5.89 32.93 -23.59
N GLU A 209 -6.84 32.88 -24.50
CA GLU A 209 -7.88 31.85 -24.53
C GLU A 209 -7.23 30.47 -24.72
N MET A 210 -7.76 29.47 -24.02
CA MET A 210 -7.33 28.09 -24.14
C MET A 210 -8.48 27.24 -24.68
N LYS A 211 -8.17 26.34 -25.61
CA LYS A 211 -9.12 25.37 -26.15
C LYS A 211 -8.64 23.97 -25.83
N TYR A 212 -9.52 23.14 -25.31
CA TYR A 212 -9.19 21.79 -24.88
C TYR A 212 -10.12 20.75 -25.51
N ILE A 213 -9.57 19.58 -25.83
CA ILE A 213 -10.31 18.35 -26.10
C ILE A 213 -10.36 17.55 -24.79
N LEU A 214 -11.55 17.07 -24.44
CA LEU A 214 -11.76 16.17 -23.31
C LEU A 214 -11.71 14.72 -23.80
N SER A 215 -11.02 13.87 -23.05
CA SER A 215 -10.90 12.44 -23.36
C SER A 215 -10.67 11.65 -22.07
N HIS A 216 -10.63 10.32 -22.17
CA HIS A 216 -10.29 9.47 -21.05
C HIS A 216 -9.18 8.49 -21.42
N LEU A 217 -8.31 8.19 -20.45
CA LEU A 217 -7.25 7.20 -20.54
C LEU A 217 -7.55 6.10 -19.52
N PRO A 218 -8.05 4.91 -19.94
CA PRO A 218 -8.37 3.84 -19.01
C PRO A 218 -7.12 3.06 -18.59
N ALA A 219 -7.02 2.73 -17.30
CA ALA A 219 -6.10 1.69 -16.83
C ALA A 219 -6.81 0.32 -16.84
N PRO A 220 -6.07 -0.80 -16.99
CA PRO A 220 -6.63 -2.13 -16.77
C PRO A 220 -7.26 -2.24 -15.39
N SER A 221 -8.43 -2.89 -15.30
CA SER A 221 -9.00 -3.27 -14.02
C SER A 221 -8.17 -4.35 -13.36
N VAL A 222 -8.10 -4.31 -12.04
CA VAL A 222 -7.22 -5.13 -11.21
C VAL A 222 -8.05 -5.87 -10.18
N ASP A 223 -7.86 -7.19 -10.08
CA ASP A 223 -8.45 -7.97 -9.00
C ASP A 223 -7.65 -7.74 -7.71
N GLY A 224 -8.30 -7.12 -6.73
CA GLY A 224 -7.69 -6.62 -5.50
C GLY A 224 -7.30 -7.67 -4.46
N TYR A 225 -7.87 -8.87 -4.62
CA TYR A 225 -7.93 -9.87 -3.56
C TYR A 225 -7.65 -11.24 -4.15
N ASN A 226 -6.59 -11.89 -3.67
CA ASN A 226 -6.38 -13.29 -4.00
C ASN A 226 -7.58 -14.11 -3.47
N LYS A 227 -8.12 -15.01 -4.29
CA LYS A 227 -9.24 -15.90 -3.97
C LYS A 227 -9.03 -16.74 -2.71
N THR A 228 -7.77 -16.99 -2.31
CA THR A 228 -7.44 -17.70 -1.07
C THR A 228 -7.16 -16.79 0.12
N LEU A 229 -7.14 -15.46 -0.06
CA LEU A 229 -6.71 -14.45 0.94
C LEU A 229 -5.34 -14.72 1.57
N SER A 230 -4.60 -15.64 0.98
CA SER A 230 -3.37 -16.19 1.52
C SER A 230 -2.23 -15.21 1.34
N SER A 231 -1.65 -14.76 2.47
CA SER A 231 -0.31 -14.19 2.79
C SER A 231 0.58 -13.48 1.74
N LYS A 232 0.33 -13.57 0.44
CA LYS A 232 1.11 -12.93 -0.63
C LYS A 232 0.56 -11.55 -0.92
N PHE A 233 0.97 -10.60 -0.09
CA PHE A 233 0.55 -9.20 -0.09
C PHE A 233 0.87 -8.40 -1.37
N ASN A 234 1.65 -8.95 -2.30
CA ASN A 234 2.26 -8.18 -3.39
C ASN A 234 1.86 -8.62 -4.80
N GLU A 235 0.95 -9.57 -4.95
CA GLU A 235 0.53 -10.03 -6.27
C GLU A 235 -0.96 -9.68 -6.43
N LEU A 236 -1.21 -8.47 -6.91
CA LEU A 236 -2.43 -8.23 -7.67
C LEU A 236 -2.24 -8.98 -8.99
N GLU A 237 -2.66 -10.25 -8.97
CA GLU A 237 -2.24 -11.27 -9.93
C GLU A 237 -2.95 -11.13 -11.29
N PHE A 238 -4.12 -10.48 -11.31
CA PHE A 238 -5.01 -10.51 -12.47
C PHE A 238 -5.40 -9.11 -12.93
N PHE A 239 -5.10 -8.87 -14.20
CA PHE A 239 -5.49 -7.69 -14.93
C PHE A 239 -6.48 -8.05 -16.02
N THR A 240 -7.43 -7.17 -16.27
CA THR A 240 -8.31 -7.22 -17.43
C THR A 240 -8.33 -5.87 -18.10
N ARG A 241 -8.49 -5.86 -19.43
CA ARG A 241 -8.61 -4.62 -20.21
C ARG A 241 -9.98 -3.94 -20.06
N GLN A 242 -10.89 -4.54 -19.31
CA GLN A 242 -12.18 -3.92 -18.99
C GLN A 242 -11.95 -2.69 -18.11
N HIS A 243 -12.73 -1.64 -18.35
CA HIS A 243 -12.61 -0.35 -17.66
C HIS A 243 -13.96 0.38 -17.61
N ALA A 244 -14.04 1.45 -16.82
CA ALA A 244 -15.25 2.28 -16.76
C ALA A 244 -15.55 2.94 -18.11
N LYS A 245 -16.83 3.14 -18.40
CA LYS A 245 -17.27 4.03 -19.48
C LYS A 245 -17.29 5.45 -18.95
N VAL A 246 -16.73 6.39 -19.72
CA VAL A 246 -16.67 7.82 -19.37
C VAL A 246 -17.34 8.61 -20.48
N GLN A 247 -18.32 9.44 -20.11
CA GLN A 247 -19.04 10.32 -21.02
C GLN A 247 -18.90 11.78 -20.56
N PHE A 248 -18.56 12.66 -21.49
CA PHE A 248 -18.51 14.10 -21.28
C PHE A 248 -19.77 14.73 -21.87
N ASP A 249 -20.27 15.80 -21.23
CA ASP A 249 -21.37 16.58 -21.80
C ASP A 249 -20.91 17.36 -23.06
N ASP A 250 -19.65 17.80 -23.08
CA ASP A 250 -18.99 18.45 -24.20
C ASP A 250 -17.64 17.78 -24.48
N ASP A 251 -17.35 17.44 -25.74
CA ASP A 251 -16.04 16.86 -26.12
C ASP A 251 -14.93 17.92 -26.19
N GLN A 252 -15.29 19.20 -26.26
CA GLN A 252 -14.37 20.32 -26.34
C GLN A 252 -14.86 21.50 -25.52
N ILE A 253 -13.91 22.23 -24.93
CA ILE A 253 -14.20 23.45 -24.17
C ILE A 253 -13.28 24.60 -24.58
N ILE A 254 -13.78 25.81 -24.36
CA ILE A 254 -13.03 27.05 -24.53
C ILE A 254 -13.00 27.76 -23.18
N VAL A 255 -11.80 28.01 -22.64
CA VAL A 255 -11.60 28.67 -21.35
C VAL A 255 -10.98 30.04 -21.58
N PRO A 256 -11.73 31.14 -21.36
CA PRO A 256 -11.22 32.50 -21.56
C PRO A 256 -10.00 32.80 -20.67
N PRO A 257 -9.16 33.80 -21.04
CA PRO A 257 -8.06 34.26 -20.21
C PRO A 257 -8.53 34.61 -18.80
N ARG A 258 -7.75 34.26 -17.78
CA ARG A 258 -8.02 34.59 -16.37
C ARG A 258 -9.40 34.15 -15.88
N SER A 259 -9.96 33.09 -16.47
CA SER A 259 -11.30 32.59 -16.17
C SER A 259 -11.29 31.08 -15.96
N SER A 260 -12.47 30.51 -15.76
CA SER A 260 -12.68 29.07 -15.63
C SER A 260 -13.99 28.64 -16.29
N VAL A 261 -14.06 27.36 -16.65
CA VAL A 261 -15.27 26.70 -17.16
C VAL A 261 -15.47 25.39 -16.39
N GLU A 262 -16.73 25.07 -16.10
CA GLU A 262 -17.11 23.79 -15.50
C GLU A 262 -17.38 22.75 -16.60
N ILE A 263 -16.88 21.53 -16.39
CA ILE A 263 -17.18 20.36 -17.21
C ILE A 263 -17.90 19.32 -16.38
N SER A 264 -18.83 18.61 -17.00
CA SER A 264 -19.60 17.52 -16.41
C SER A 264 -19.13 16.19 -16.98
N ILE A 265 -19.02 15.19 -16.12
CA ILE A 265 -18.50 13.86 -16.46
C ILE A 265 -19.40 12.81 -15.83
N ASN A 266 -19.85 11.85 -16.64
CA ASN A 266 -20.63 10.70 -16.23
C ASN A 266 -19.81 9.42 -16.38
N PHE A 267 -19.77 8.62 -15.31
CA PHE A 267 -19.09 7.34 -15.25
C PHE A 267 -20.12 6.21 -15.18
N ALA A 268 -19.80 5.08 -15.81
CA ALA A 268 -20.46 3.80 -15.56
C ALA A 268 -19.39 2.73 -15.27
N PRO A 269 -19.56 1.89 -14.23
CA PRO A 269 -18.63 0.81 -13.93
C PRO A 269 -18.51 -0.18 -15.11
N PRO A 270 -17.37 -0.87 -15.26
CA PRO A 270 -17.24 -1.97 -16.21
C PRO A 270 -18.26 -3.07 -15.92
N ASN A 271 -18.93 -3.58 -16.96
CA ASN A 271 -20.02 -4.57 -16.84
C ASN A 271 -19.62 -5.99 -17.30
N GLU A 272 -18.40 -6.18 -17.80
CA GLU A 272 -17.88 -7.44 -18.35
C GLU A 272 -16.73 -8.02 -17.52
N LEU A 273 -16.70 -7.72 -16.22
CA LEU A 273 -15.71 -8.26 -15.31
C LEU A 273 -16.03 -9.71 -14.92
N PRO A 274 -15.00 -10.55 -14.70
CA PRO A 274 -15.19 -11.87 -14.10
C PRO A 274 -15.93 -11.78 -12.76
N LYS A 275 -16.94 -12.63 -12.56
CA LYS A 275 -17.85 -12.58 -11.38
C LYS A 275 -17.24 -13.12 -10.09
N ASP A 276 -16.10 -13.76 -10.18
CA ASP A 276 -15.43 -14.51 -9.12
C ASP A 276 -14.26 -13.74 -8.48
N GLY A 277 -14.20 -12.43 -8.70
CA GLY A 277 -13.15 -11.54 -8.19
C GLY A 277 -13.72 -10.19 -7.73
N HIS A 278 -12.88 -9.44 -7.02
CA HIS A 278 -13.21 -8.15 -6.43
C HIS A 278 -12.44 -7.06 -7.17
N TRP A 279 -13.04 -6.55 -8.23
CA TRP A 279 -12.34 -5.78 -9.25
C TRP A 279 -12.35 -4.28 -8.98
N PHE A 280 -11.15 -3.72 -8.86
CA PHE A 280 -10.95 -2.28 -8.91
C PHE A 280 -10.74 -1.82 -10.34
N TYR A 281 -11.33 -0.68 -10.70
CA TYR A 281 -11.16 -0.06 -12.00
C TYR A 281 -10.70 1.39 -11.82
N SER A 282 -9.89 1.88 -12.76
CA SER A 282 -9.34 3.22 -12.67
C SER A 282 -8.92 3.78 -14.03
N GLY A 283 -8.56 5.05 -14.06
CA GLY A 283 -8.03 5.72 -15.23
C GLY A 283 -7.90 7.22 -14.98
N TRP A 284 -7.79 7.98 -16.06
CA TRP A 284 -7.69 9.44 -16.01
C TRP A 284 -8.71 10.07 -16.94
N VAL A 285 -9.31 11.16 -16.49
CA VAL A 285 -9.86 12.18 -17.38
C VAL A 285 -8.67 13.00 -17.90
N VAL A 286 -8.63 13.25 -19.20
CA VAL A 286 -7.51 13.93 -19.88
C VAL A 286 -8.04 15.17 -20.59
N ILE A 287 -7.48 16.33 -20.22
CA ILE A 287 -7.80 17.64 -20.76
C ILE A 287 -6.63 18.06 -21.64
N THR A 288 -6.75 17.83 -22.95
CA THR A 288 -5.67 18.02 -23.92
C THR A 288 -5.79 19.38 -24.60
N PRO A 289 -4.81 20.29 -24.48
CA PRO A 289 -4.86 21.56 -25.19
C PRO A 289 -4.73 21.36 -26.70
N LEU A 290 -5.44 22.18 -27.49
CA LEU A 290 -5.25 22.21 -28.95
C LEU A 290 -3.91 22.87 -29.36
N ASP A 291 -3.33 23.69 -28.50
CA ASP A 291 -1.97 24.19 -28.69
C ASP A 291 -0.97 23.14 -28.19
N GLU A 292 -0.28 22.46 -29.11
CA GLU A 292 0.69 21.40 -28.80
C GLU A 292 1.88 21.87 -27.95
N LYS A 293 2.09 23.18 -27.80
CA LYS A 293 3.11 23.74 -26.90
C LYS A 293 2.67 23.74 -25.43
N MET A 294 1.39 23.49 -25.18
CA MET A 294 0.80 23.49 -23.85
C MET A 294 0.66 22.05 -23.36
N LEU A 295 0.71 21.89 -22.05
CA LEU A 295 0.73 20.58 -21.40
C LEU A 295 -0.70 20.06 -21.19
N ALA A 296 -0.92 18.79 -21.46
CA ALA A 296 -2.15 18.12 -21.09
C ALA A 296 -2.27 18.01 -19.56
N MET A 297 -3.49 18.16 -19.05
CA MET A 297 -3.79 17.95 -17.64
C MET A 297 -4.54 16.62 -17.47
N THR A 298 -4.27 15.90 -16.39
CA THR A 298 -4.97 14.67 -16.05
C THR A 298 -5.67 14.78 -14.68
N VAL A 299 -6.77 14.05 -14.53
CA VAL A 299 -7.48 13.89 -13.26
C VAL A 299 -7.76 12.41 -13.05
N PRO A 300 -7.05 11.72 -12.13
CA PRO A 300 -7.27 10.30 -11.89
C PRO A 300 -8.65 10.02 -11.29
N TYR A 301 -9.24 8.90 -11.68
CA TYR A 301 -10.44 8.33 -11.08
C TYR A 301 -10.22 6.87 -10.69
N ALA A 302 -10.96 6.40 -9.69
CA ALA A 302 -10.96 5.00 -9.28
C ALA A 302 -12.26 4.59 -8.60
N GLY A 303 -12.62 3.31 -8.72
CA GLY A 303 -13.76 2.70 -8.03
C GLY A 303 -13.62 1.18 -7.89
N LEU A 304 -14.53 0.58 -7.15
CA LEU A 304 -14.68 -0.86 -6.94
C LEU A 304 -15.96 -1.33 -7.64
N ALA A 305 -15.85 -2.33 -8.50
CA ALA A 305 -16.99 -2.96 -9.19
C ALA A 305 -17.60 -4.09 -8.36
N ASP A 306 -17.76 -3.85 -7.05
CA ASP A 306 -18.37 -4.74 -6.09
C ASP A 306 -18.95 -3.94 -4.90
N ASP A 307 -19.58 -4.59 -3.93
CA ASP A 307 -19.94 -4.01 -2.63
C ASP A 307 -18.71 -4.07 -1.70
N ALA A 308 -18.24 -2.90 -1.24
CA ALA A 308 -17.09 -2.83 -0.35
C ALA A 308 -17.32 -3.55 0.99
N LYS A 309 -18.57 -3.66 1.46
CA LYS A 309 -18.92 -4.40 2.70
C LYS A 309 -18.80 -5.91 2.52
N SER A 310 -18.78 -6.40 1.29
CA SER A 310 -18.58 -7.82 0.99
C SER A 310 -17.11 -8.23 1.00
N LEU A 311 -16.19 -7.25 0.94
CA LEU A 311 -14.77 -7.54 0.95
C LEU A 311 -14.35 -8.15 2.30
N PRO A 312 -13.52 -9.20 2.29
CA PRO A 312 -13.03 -9.82 3.52
C PRO A 312 -12.15 -8.84 4.29
N LEU A 313 -12.40 -8.68 5.59
CA LEU A 313 -11.61 -7.80 6.42
C LEU A 313 -10.38 -8.52 6.95
N PHE A 314 -10.55 -9.69 7.56
CA PHE A 314 -9.43 -10.50 8.00
C PHE A 314 -8.93 -11.44 6.89
N GLN A 315 -7.65 -11.81 6.96
CA GLN A 315 -7.07 -12.85 6.09
C GLN A 315 -7.50 -14.25 6.55
N THR A 316 -8.79 -14.54 6.46
CA THR A 316 -9.34 -15.85 6.83
C THR A 316 -8.98 -16.92 5.80
N PRO A 317 -8.73 -18.18 6.23
CA PRO A 317 -8.80 -18.68 7.61
C PRO A 317 -7.50 -18.50 8.42
N GLU A 318 -6.46 -17.88 7.84
CA GLU A 318 -5.11 -17.91 8.41
C GLU A 318 -4.91 -16.93 9.57
N PHE A 319 -5.58 -15.78 9.56
CA PHE A 319 -5.51 -14.76 10.60
C PHE A 319 -6.88 -14.11 10.83
N PRO A 320 -7.15 -13.59 12.05
CA PRO A 320 -6.24 -13.44 13.20
C PRO A 320 -5.93 -14.76 13.92
N LYS A 321 -4.81 -14.79 14.67
CA LYS A 321 -4.41 -15.94 15.50
C LYS A 321 -3.88 -15.52 16.86
N LEU A 322 -4.26 -16.24 17.90
CA LEU A 322 -3.65 -16.11 19.22
C LEU A 322 -2.28 -16.78 19.21
N ALA A 323 -1.30 -16.19 19.88
CA ALA A 323 0.06 -16.69 20.00
C ALA A 323 0.56 -16.55 21.43
N ASP A 324 1.54 -17.39 21.78
CA ASP A 324 2.29 -17.26 23.03
C ASP A 324 3.59 -16.43 22.87
N LEU A 325 4.33 -16.26 23.96
CA LEU A 325 5.58 -15.50 24.02
C LEU A 325 6.70 -16.00 23.09
N THR A 326 6.54 -17.19 22.50
CA THR A 326 7.47 -17.79 21.54
C THR A 326 6.95 -17.77 20.10
N ASP A 327 5.88 -17.00 19.85
CA ASP A 327 5.16 -16.92 18.57
C ASP A 327 4.57 -18.26 18.11
N ASN A 328 4.28 -19.18 19.04
CA ASN A 328 3.52 -20.39 18.71
C ASN A 328 2.03 -20.05 18.66
N PHE A 329 1.39 -20.29 17.52
CA PHE A 329 -0.03 -20.06 17.34
C PHE A 329 -0.86 -21.10 18.11
N ILE A 330 -1.88 -20.61 18.80
CA ILE A 330 -2.83 -21.39 19.60
C ILE A 330 -4.14 -21.46 18.82
N THR A 331 -4.74 -22.65 18.80
CA THR A 331 -6.00 -22.96 18.10
C THR A 331 -7.06 -23.48 19.10
N ASN A 332 -8.30 -23.64 18.63
CA ASN A 332 -9.39 -24.17 19.47
C ASN A 332 -9.23 -25.66 19.82
N ASP A 333 -8.40 -26.40 19.06
CA ASP A 333 -8.15 -27.82 19.29
C ASP A 333 -7.01 -28.07 20.29
N ASP A 334 -6.25 -27.02 20.65
CA ASP A 334 -5.17 -27.09 21.62
C ASP A 334 -5.70 -27.11 23.07
N ALA A 335 -4.88 -27.62 23.99
CA ALA A 335 -5.15 -27.45 25.42
C ALA A 335 -5.13 -25.96 25.80
N ILE A 336 -6.01 -25.55 26.73
CA ILE A 336 -6.10 -24.16 27.20
C ILE A 336 -4.73 -23.70 27.69
N LYS A 337 -4.16 -22.69 27.02
CA LYS A 337 -2.87 -22.10 27.37
C LYS A 337 -3.03 -21.18 28.59
N SER A 338 -2.16 -21.34 29.58
CA SER A 338 -2.02 -20.41 30.71
C SER A 338 -0.96 -19.36 30.42
N PHE A 339 -1.26 -18.11 30.80
CA PHE A 339 -0.36 -16.95 30.75
C PHE A 339 -0.16 -16.38 32.15
N SER A 340 1.11 -16.22 32.53
CA SER A 340 1.52 -15.80 33.88
C SER A 340 1.82 -14.31 34.02
N PHE A 341 2.01 -13.59 32.89
CA PHE A 341 2.41 -12.19 32.82
C PHE A 341 3.79 -11.89 33.45
N ASN A 342 4.60 -12.93 33.67
CA ASN A 342 5.96 -12.78 34.15
C ASN A 342 6.93 -12.46 33.01
N ILE A 343 7.99 -11.71 33.34
CA ILE A 343 9.10 -11.47 32.42
C ILE A 343 9.98 -12.72 32.36
N SER A 344 10.17 -13.25 31.15
CA SER A 344 11.08 -14.36 30.87
C SER A 344 12.55 -13.92 30.90
N ILE A 345 13.46 -14.89 30.90
CA ILE A 345 14.92 -14.68 30.87
C ILE A 345 15.37 -13.85 29.65
N LYS A 346 14.57 -13.80 28.58
CA LYS A 346 14.83 -13.01 27.36
C LYS A 346 14.19 -11.61 27.38
N LEU A 347 13.72 -11.12 28.53
CA LEU A 347 12.99 -9.85 28.70
C LEU A 347 11.65 -9.79 27.94
N LEU A 348 11.10 -10.93 27.53
CA LEU A 348 9.75 -11.03 26.94
C LEU A 348 8.73 -11.34 28.03
N ILE A 349 7.57 -10.69 27.98
CA ILE A 349 6.46 -10.91 28.92
C ILE A 349 5.64 -12.10 28.44
N ASP A 350 5.34 -13.05 29.34
CA ASP A 350 4.42 -14.16 29.09
C ASP A 350 2.96 -13.66 29.08
N GLN A 351 2.51 -13.18 27.93
CA GLN A 351 1.19 -12.59 27.75
C GLN A 351 0.53 -13.08 26.45
N PRO A 352 -0.80 -13.08 26.37
CA PRO A 352 -1.51 -13.40 25.14
C PRO A 352 -1.31 -12.29 24.11
N SER A 353 -0.93 -12.71 22.90
CA SER A 353 -0.74 -11.82 21.76
C SER A 353 -1.56 -12.32 20.57
N VAL A 354 -2.27 -11.43 19.89
CA VAL A 354 -3.02 -11.73 18.67
C VAL A 354 -2.26 -11.18 17.48
N HIS A 355 -1.86 -12.07 16.59
CA HIS A 355 -1.30 -11.72 15.29
C HIS A 355 -2.46 -11.39 14.34
N LEU A 356 -2.50 -10.15 13.89
CA LEU A 356 -3.57 -9.61 13.06
C LEU A 356 -3.04 -9.20 11.67
N TYR A 357 -3.66 -9.76 10.63
CA TYR A 357 -3.42 -9.39 9.25
C TYR A 357 -4.74 -9.05 8.58
N LEU A 358 -4.80 -7.84 8.03
CA LEU A 358 -5.98 -7.33 7.35
C LEU A 358 -5.87 -7.55 5.84
N ALA A 359 -6.92 -8.09 5.24
CA ALA A 359 -7.08 -8.17 3.80
C ALA A 359 -7.55 -6.81 3.23
N THR A 360 -8.51 -6.15 3.88
CA THR A 360 -8.96 -4.78 3.58
C THR A 360 -8.54 -3.80 4.68
N PRO A 361 -8.27 -2.52 4.35
CA PRO A 361 -8.04 -1.50 5.37
C PRO A 361 -9.35 -1.19 6.12
N THR A 362 -9.27 -0.91 7.43
CA THR A 362 -10.45 -0.57 8.26
C THR A 362 -10.32 0.80 8.91
N GLN A 363 -11.44 1.51 9.04
CA GLN A 363 -11.50 2.79 9.76
C GLN A 363 -11.40 2.62 11.27
N MET A 364 -11.75 1.45 11.79
CA MET A 364 -11.87 1.28 13.23
C MET A 364 -11.71 -0.19 13.58
N ILE A 365 -10.81 -0.44 14.52
CA ILE A 365 -10.67 -1.75 15.14
C ILE A 365 -10.83 -1.62 16.65
N PHE A 366 -11.41 -2.64 17.25
CA PHE A 366 -11.54 -2.79 18.67
C PHE A 366 -10.98 -4.12 19.14
N THR A 367 -10.34 -4.08 20.30
CA THR A 367 -9.87 -5.26 21.00
C THR A 367 -10.57 -5.34 22.34
N GLU A 368 -11.40 -6.36 22.50
CA GLU A 368 -12.25 -6.56 23.67
C GLU A 368 -11.80 -7.79 24.45
N ILE A 369 -11.88 -7.71 25.77
CA ILE A 369 -11.68 -8.83 26.67
C ILE A 369 -13.04 -9.38 27.06
N LEU A 370 -13.20 -10.69 26.90
CA LEU A 370 -14.41 -11.42 27.31
C LEU A 370 -14.09 -12.40 28.44
N ASP A 371 -15.08 -12.66 29.28
CA ASP A 371 -14.99 -13.66 30.34
C ASP A 371 -15.13 -15.11 29.83
N ALA A 372 -15.15 -16.09 30.73
CA ALA A 372 -15.28 -17.51 30.39
C ALA A 372 -16.59 -17.89 29.67
N ASN A 373 -17.63 -17.06 29.81
CA ASN A 373 -18.94 -17.19 29.15
C ASN A 373 -19.03 -16.35 27.86
N GLN A 374 -17.93 -15.71 27.45
CA GLN A 374 -17.85 -14.76 26.33
C GLN A 374 -18.65 -13.47 26.55
N GLU A 375 -18.94 -13.10 27.80
CA GLU A 375 -19.51 -11.80 28.14
C GLU A 375 -18.43 -10.72 28.12
N PHE A 376 -18.78 -9.54 27.60
CA PHE A 376 -17.89 -8.41 27.47
C PHE A 376 -17.47 -7.84 28.84
N LEU A 377 -16.17 -7.71 29.09
CA LEU A 377 -15.61 -7.14 30.31
C LEU A 377 -15.01 -5.75 30.13
N GLY A 378 -14.49 -5.44 28.94
CA GLY A 378 -13.82 -4.17 28.66
C GLY A 378 -12.86 -4.26 27.48
N TRP A 379 -12.01 -3.25 27.32
CA TRP A 379 -11.16 -3.07 26.14
C TRP A 379 -9.67 -3.20 26.48
N VAL A 380 -8.87 -3.49 25.45
CA VAL A 380 -7.41 -3.27 25.45
C VAL A 380 -7.14 -1.87 24.89
N LYS A 381 -6.61 -0.98 25.73
CA LYS A 381 -6.49 0.45 25.44
C LYS A 381 -5.63 0.76 24.22
N GLU A 382 -4.47 0.13 24.07
CA GLU A 382 -3.54 0.46 22.99
C GLU A 382 -4.05 0.09 21.59
N PHE A 383 -5.06 -0.78 21.49
CA PHE A 383 -5.55 -1.36 20.23
C PHE A 383 -7.07 -1.23 20.05
N SER A 384 -7.67 -0.18 20.63
CA SER A 384 -9.10 0.10 20.51
C SER A 384 -9.35 1.51 19.97
N GLY A 385 -10.22 1.63 18.96
CA GLY A 385 -10.54 2.90 18.31
C GLY A 385 -9.46 3.44 17.37
N ILE A 386 -8.48 2.61 16.97
CA ILE A 386 -7.38 3.01 16.08
C ILE A 386 -7.71 2.70 14.61
N LYS A 387 -7.23 3.56 13.71
CA LYS A 387 -7.25 3.31 12.25
C LYS A 387 -6.08 2.39 11.89
N ILE A 388 -6.35 1.27 11.23
CA ILE A 388 -5.31 0.36 10.74
C ILE A 388 -5.42 0.26 9.22
N VAL A 389 -4.32 0.66 8.55
CA VAL A 389 -4.17 0.54 7.09
C VAL A 389 -3.80 -0.90 6.74
N LYS A 390 -4.15 -1.36 5.53
CA LYS A 390 -3.75 -2.66 4.98
C LYS A 390 -2.24 -2.88 5.15
N ASN A 391 -1.85 -4.05 5.64
CA ASN A 391 -0.44 -4.39 5.86
C ASN A 391 0.29 -4.44 4.50
N PRO A 392 1.30 -3.59 4.26
CA PRO A 392 1.98 -3.56 2.96
C PRO A 392 3.07 -4.64 2.81
N ILE A 393 3.43 -5.35 3.88
CA ILE A 393 4.56 -6.30 3.91
C ILE A 393 4.24 -7.46 4.89
N GLU A 394 4.64 -8.69 4.55
CA GLU A 394 4.59 -9.91 5.40
C GLU A 394 5.16 -9.77 6.83
N LYS A 395 5.84 -8.66 7.15
CA LYS A 395 6.56 -8.45 8.43
C LYS A 395 6.05 -7.29 9.28
N SER A 396 5.06 -6.52 8.82
CA SER A 396 4.40 -5.54 9.70
C SER A 396 3.30 -6.27 10.47
N ASN A 397 3.68 -7.08 11.44
CA ASN A 397 2.74 -7.80 12.27
C ASN A 397 2.04 -6.76 13.15
N ASN A 398 0.74 -6.53 12.93
CA ASN A 398 -0.06 -5.87 13.95
C ASN A 398 -0.25 -6.91 15.05
N ILE A 399 0.63 -6.86 16.05
CA ILE A 399 0.54 -7.74 17.21
C ILE A 399 -0.21 -6.98 18.29
N VAL A 400 -1.45 -7.41 18.53
CA VAL A 400 -2.23 -6.92 19.65
C VAL A 400 -1.83 -7.73 20.87
N SER A 401 -1.08 -7.13 21.79
CA SER A 401 -0.73 -7.83 23.04
C SER A 401 -1.54 -7.30 24.20
N TRP A 402 -2.15 -8.19 24.97
CA TRP A 402 -2.88 -7.79 26.16
C TRP A 402 -1.97 -7.89 27.39
N ASN A 403 -1.80 -6.78 28.10
CA ASN A 403 -0.97 -6.69 29.31
C ASN A 403 -1.68 -7.15 30.60
N GLY A 404 -2.93 -7.64 30.49
CA GLY A 404 -3.72 -8.11 31.63
C GLY A 404 -4.55 -7.04 32.33
N ILE A 405 -4.58 -5.80 31.81
CA ILE A 405 -5.44 -4.73 32.29
C ILE A 405 -6.68 -4.63 31.38
N ILE A 406 -7.86 -4.55 31.99
CA ILE A 406 -9.15 -4.36 31.31
C ILE A 406 -9.58 -2.90 31.53
N TYR A 407 -9.80 -2.15 30.45
CA TYR A 407 -10.24 -0.76 30.53
C TYR A 407 -11.74 -0.64 30.29
N ASP A 408 -12.42 0.18 31.09
CA ASP A 408 -13.81 0.56 30.88
C ASP A 408 -13.96 1.76 29.91
N LEU A 409 -15.18 2.24 29.71
CA LEU A 409 -15.48 3.40 28.85
C LEU A 409 -14.95 4.74 29.40
N ASN A 410 -14.60 4.79 30.69
CA ASN A 410 -14.02 5.98 31.34
C ASN A 410 -12.50 5.90 31.41
N ASP A 411 -11.86 5.01 30.64
CA ASP A 411 -10.42 4.78 30.65
C ASP A 411 -9.87 4.29 32.01
N THR A 412 -10.74 3.74 32.87
CA THR A 412 -10.34 3.18 34.17
C THR A 412 -9.87 1.74 33.98
N GLY A 413 -8.59 1.50 34.21
CA GLY A 413 -7.96 0.18 34.07
C GLY A 413 -8.10 -0.66 35.34
N THR A 414 -8.57 -1.90 35.19
CA THR A 414 -8.64 -2.91 36.26
C THR A 414 -7.79 -4.12 35.90
N LEU A 415 -6.97 -4.60 36.83
CA LEU A 415 -6.20 -5.83 36.62
C LEU A 415 -7.15 -7.04 36.52
N ALA A 416 -7.06 -7.83 35.46
CA ALA A 416 -7.85 -9.05 35.32
C ALA A 416 -7.53 -10.03 36.45
N SER A 417 -8.53 -10.67 37.03
CA SER A 417 -8.33 -11.76 38.00
C SER A 417 -7.72 -13.00 37.34
N ASN A 418 -7.24 -13.96 38.15
CA ASN A 418 -6.94 -15.29 37.62
C ASN A 418 -8.25 -15.95 37.17
N GLY A 419 -8.27 -16.54 35.96
CA GLY A 419 -9.49 -17.01 35.34
C GLY A 419 -9.32 -17.32 33.85
N GLU A 420 -10.40 -17.74 33.21
CA GLU A 420 -10.44 -18.01 31.76
C GLU A 420 -11.02 -16.81 31.02
N TYR A 421 -10.43 -16.50 29.86
CA TYR A 421 -10.75 -15.32 29.08
C TYR A 421 -10.71 -15.63 27.58
N PHE A 422 -11.32 -14.74 26.80
CA PHE A 422 -11.14 -14.64 25.36
C PHE A 422 -10.76 -13.22 24.97
N ILE A 423 -10.09 -13.07 23.82
CA ILE A 423 -9.92 -11.78 23.15
C ILE A 423 -10.82 -11.77 21.93
N ARG A 424 -11.66 -10.74 21.80
CA ARG A 424 -12.46 -10.49 20.60
C ARG A 424 -11.91 -9.28 19.86
N ILE A 425 -11.62 -9.48 18.57
CA ILE A 425 -11.24 -8.40 17.64
C ILE A 425 -12.46 -8.08 16.80
N LYS A 426 -12.89 -6.82 16.80
CA LYS A 426 -13.96 -6.31 15.92
C LYS A 426 -13.37 -5.26 15.00
N ALA A 427 -13.63 -5.36 13.70
CA ALA A 427 -13.16 -4.38 12.74
C ALA A 427 -14.33 -3.91 11.86
N LEU A 428 -14.43 -2.58 11.71
CA LEU A 428 -15.51 -1.95 10.95
C LEU A 428 -15.28 -2.16 9.45
N LYS A 429 -16.26 -2.72 8.76
CA LYS A 429 -16.24 -2.86 7.31
C LYS A 429 -16.26 -1.49 6.63
N SER A 430 -15.73 -1.42 5.40
CA SER A 430 -15.78 -0.18 4.61
C SER A 430 -17.23 0.28 4.41
N PHE A 431 -17.47 1.59 4.51
CA PHE A 431 -18.83 2.20 4.56
C PHE A 431 -19.74 1.66 5.67
N GLY A 432 -19.21 0.95 6.66
CA GLY A 432 -19.94 0.51 7.84
C GLY A 432 -20.27 1.69 8.76
N ALA A 433 -21.43 1.62 9.42
CA ALA A 433 -21.81 2.56 10.46
C ALA A 433 -21.30 2.06 11.82
N SER A 434 -20.52 2.89 12.54
CA SER A 434 -19.88 2.46 13.79
C SER A 434 -20.85 2.10 14.92
N ASN A 435 -22.11 2.52 14.81
CA ASN A 435 -23.21 2.20 15.72
C ASN A 435 -24.05 0.98 15.29
N ASN A 436 -23.67 0.29 14.21
CA ASN A 436 -24.34 -0.90 13.72
C ASN A 436 -23.43 -2.13 13.88
N GLU A 437 -23.83 -3.09 14.70
CA GLU A 437 -23.05 -4.30 14.98
C GLU A 437 -22.85 -5.20 13.74
N GLU A 438 -23.82 -5.21 12.82
CA GLU A 438 -23.74 -6.01 11.58
C GLU A 438 -22.66 -5.51 10.61
N ASP A 439 -22.23 -4.26 10.77
CA ASP A 439 -21.18 -3.64 9.96
C ASP A 439 -19.76 -3.99 10.47
N TYR A 440 -19.64 -4.79 11.53
CA TYR A 440 -18.36 -5.29 12.02
C TYR A 440 -18.09 -6.73 11.56
N GLU A 441 -16.88 -7.00 11.11
CA GLU A 441 -16.33 -8.35 11.08
C GLU A 441 -15.66 -8.65 12.43
N SER A 442 -15.96 -9.80 13.01
CA SER A 442 -15.51 -10.16 14.36
C SER A 442 -14.77 -11.50 14.37
N TRP A 443 -13.70 -11.57 15.14
CA TRP A 443 -12.96 -12.79 15.43
C TRP A 443 -12.81 -12.95 16.95
N ILE A 444 -13.01 -14.16 17.46
CA ILE A 444 -12.82 -14.50 18.87
C ILE A 444 -11.65 -15.49 18.94
N SER A 445 -10.71 -15.23 19.84
CA SER A 445 -9.56 -16.10 20.07
C SER A 445 -9.99 -17.48 20.57
N PRO A 446 -9.10 -18.48 20.55
CA PRO A 446 -9.23 -19.62 21.45
C PRO A 446 -9.26 -19.16 22.90
N LYS A 447 -9.87 -19.99 23.74
CA LYS A 447 -9.90 -19.79 25.19
C LYS A 447 -8.49 -19.87 25.76
N PHE A 448 -8.13 -18.95 26.64
CA PHE A 448 -6.89 -19.01 27.40
C PHE A 448 -7.14 -18.71 28.88
N ARG A 449 -6.13 -18.98 29.71
CA ARG A 449 -6.20 -18.79 31.15
C ARG A 449 -5.15 -17.79 31.62
N VAL A 450 -5.55 -16.93 32.54
CA VAL A 450 -4.66 -16.06 33.31
C VAL A 450 -4.34 -16.77 34.64
N GLU A 451 -3.07 -17.09 34.84
CA GLU A 451 -2.56 -17.75 36.05
C GLU A 451 -1.34 -17.00 36.57
N ARG A 452 -1.58 -15.88 37.26
CA ARG A 452 -0.50 -15.16 37.94
C ARG A 452 -0.10 -15.93 39.20
N PRO A 453 1.20 -16.14 39.44
CA PRO A 453 1.65 -16.73 40.69
C PRO A 453 1.12 -15.90 41.86
N ALA A 454 0.68 -16.58 42.92
CA ALA A 454 0.54 -15.91 44.20
C ALA A 454 1.92 -15.32 44.53
N PHE A 455 1.99 -14.03 44.84
CA PHE A 455 3.19 -13.23 45.13
C PHE A 455 3.87 -12.53 43.93
N ALA A 456 3.44 -11.31 43.66
CA ALA A 456 4.31 -10.14 43.49
C ALA A 456 3.46 -8.85 43.61
N ILE A 457 3.30 -8.36 44.85
CA ILE A 457 2.93 -6.96 45.12
C ILE A 457 4.24 -6.17 45.18
#